data_AF-A0A937P924-F1
#
_entry.id   AF-A0A937P924-F1
#
_cell.length_a   1.000
_cell.length_b   1.000
_cell.length_c   1.000
_cell.angle_alpha   90.00
_cell.angle_beta   90.00
_cell.angle_gamma   90.00
#
_symmetry.space_group_name_H-M   'P 1'
#
loop_
_entity.id
_entity.type
_entity.pdbx_description
1 polymer ?
#
loop_
_entity_poly.entity_id
_entity_poly.type
_entity_poly.pdbx_seq_one_letter_code
_entity_poly.pdbx_strand_id
1 'polypeptide(L)'
;MKHKLRIFLFLLATSFSVLFTSCMGTNTIKSSRTASFYPDIVRYDLTSADIEYLGEMDISVAYRKYLGIFRVFEQINDEEVSNRTRNSISLYGDMNLPVGPLLRRAMYDVHARYPEADFLIPVYVIDEVEMLFLGRKVRKSAKIKAYKLNI
;
A
#
# COMPACT_ATOMS: atom_id res chain seq x y z
N MET A 1 -0.45 57.19 -21.89
CA MET A 1 -0.13 56.02 -21.03
C MET A 1 -1.30 55.06 -20.81
N LYS A 2 -2.52 55.53 -20.51
CA LYS A 2 -3.68 54.65 -20.18
C LYS A 2 -4.08 53.65 -21.28
N HIS A 3 -3.92 54.00 -22.55
CA HIS A 3 -4.24 53.11 -23.68
C HIS A 3 -3.28 51.91 -23.81
N LYS A 4 -1.98 52.13 -23.62
CA LYS A 4 -0.97 51.06 -23.70
C LYS A 4 -1.12 50.05 -22.55
N LEU A 5 -1.50 50.53 -21.37
CA LEU A 5 -1.77 49.68 -20.20
C LEU A 5 -3.02 48.81 -20.40
N ARG A 6 -4.08 49.35 -21.01
CA ARG A 6 -5.30 48.59 -21.33
C ARG A 6 -5.05 47.50 -22.38
N ILE A 7 -4.25 47.81 -23.40
CA ILE A 7 -3.88 46.84 -24.45
C ILE A 7 -3.03 45.71 -23.86
N PHE A 8 -2.07 46.05 -22.98
CA PHE A 8 -1.25 45.06 -22.29
C PHE A 8 -2.09 44.14 -21.38
N LEU A 9 -3.04 44.70 -20.63
CA LEU A 9 -3.95 43.92 -19.78
C LEU A 9 -4.86 42.99 -20.61
N PHE A 10 -5.31 43.44 -21.78
CA PHE A 10 -6.13 42.63 -22.68
C PHE A 10 -5.33 41.46 -23.28
N LEU A 11 -4.08 41.69 -23.66
CA LEU A 11 -3.18 40.65 -24.17
C LEU A 11 -2.81 39.61 -23.10
N LEU A 12 -2.67 40.06 -21.84
CA LEU A 12 -2.39 39.17 -20.71
C LEU A 12 -3.62 38.33 -20.32
N ALA A 13 -4.82 38.90 -20.37
CA ALA A 13 -6.06 38.18 -20.11
C ALA A 13 -6.36 37.13 -21.20
N THR A 14 -6.06 37.45 -22.46
CA THR A 14 -6.26 36.52 -23.59
C THR A 14 -5.23 35.38 -23.58
N SER A 15 -3.97 35.63 -23.23
CA SER A 15 -2.98 34.54 -23.07
C SER A 15 -3.35 33.59 -21.94
N PHE A 16 -3.89 34.11 -20.83
CA PHE A 16 -4.30 33.30 -19.68
C PHE A 16 -5.52 32.41 -20.00
N SER A 17 -6.49 32.89 -20.79
CA SER A 17 -7.63 32.07 -21.22
C SER A 17 -7.26 30.93 -22.17
N VAL A 18 -6.18 31.09 -22.97
CA VAL A 18 -5.69 30.03 -23.88
C VAL A 18 -5.06 28.86 -23.11
N LEU A 19 -4.52 29.09 -21.91
CA LEU A 19 -3.98 28.04 -21.05
C LEU A 19 -5.05 27.10 -20.47
N PHE A 20 -6.31 27.56 -20.35
CA PHE A 20 -7.42 26.73 -19.86
C PHE A 20 -8.16 25.97 -20.98
N THR A 21 -7.88 26.26 -22.24
CA THR A 21 -8.54 25.62 -23.40
C THR A 21 -7.75 24.44 -23.98
N SER A 22 -6.55 24.15 -23.47
CA SER A 22 -5.76 23.01 -23.91
C SER A 22 -6.16 21.73 -23.17
N CYS A 23 -6.99 20.93 -23.85
CA CYS A 23 -7.09 19.47 -23.73
C CYS A 23 -7.61 18.89 -22.40
N MET A 24 -8.89 19.08 -22.12
CA MET A 24 -9.66 18.02 -21.47
C MET A 24 -9.83 16.86 -22.47
N GLY A 25 -8.76 16.06 -22.64
CA GLY A 25 -8.80 14.83 -23.41
C GLY A 25 -9.80 13.89 -22.76
N THR A 26 -10.89 13.60 -23.46
CA THR A 26 -11.83 12.57 -23.04
C THR A 26 -11.13 11.22 -23.18
N ASN A 27 -10.50 10.78 -22.09
CA ASN A 27 -9.95 9.43 -21.97
C ASN A 27 -11.10 8.44 -22.09
N THR A 28 -11.36 7.97 -23.30
CA THR A 28 -12.37 6.94 -23.54
C THR A 28 -11.73 5.59 -23.18
N ILE A 29 -11.87 5.18 -21.93
CA ILE A 29 -11.40 3.87 -21.46
C ILE A 29 -12.35 2.81 -22.04
N LYS A 30 -11.96 2.21 -23.17
CA LYS A 30 -12.64 1.01 -23.68
C LYS A 30 -12.12 -0.21 -22.92
N SER A 31 -12.90 -0.69 -21.95
CA SER A 31 -12.67 -1.96 -21.27
C SER A 31 -13.38 -3.08 -22.03
N SER A 32 -12.63 -3.91 -22.75
CA SER A 32 -13.12 -5.19 -23.26
C SER A 32 -13.04 -6.22 -22.13
N ARG A 33 -14.19 -6.78 -21.74
CA ARG A 33 -14.26 -7.90 -20.81
C ARG A 33 -14.20 -9.19 -21.62
N THR A 34 -13.02 -9.79 -21.72
CA THR A 34 -12.91 -11.19 -22.15
C THR A 34 -13.27 -12.06 -20.95
N ALA A 35 -14.33 -12.86 -21.05
CA ALA A 35 -14.61 -13.88 -20.05
C ALA A 35 -13.58 -15.00 -20.22
N SER A 36 -12.70 -15.15 -19.24
CA SER A 36 -11.82 -16.32 -19.15
C SER A 36 -12.71 -17.54 -18.91
N PHE A 37 -12.55 -18.61 -19.70
CA PHE A 37 -13.17 -19.91 -19.43
C PHE A 37 -12.45 -20.69 -18.31
N TYR A 38 -11.48 -20.06 -17.64
CA TYR A 38 -10.88 -20.60 -16.43
C TYR A 38 -11.92 -20.57 -15.29
N PRO A 39 -12.02 -21.62 -14.46
CA PRO A 39 -12.92 -21.61 -13.32
C PRO A 39 -12.65 -20.37 -12.45
N ASP A 40 -13.68 -19.54 -12.27
CA ASP A 40 -13.60 -18.29 -11.51
C ASP A 40 -13.25 -18.54 -10.04
N ILE A 41 -13.56 -19.75 -9.54
CA ILE A 41 -13.27 -20.19 -8.17
C ILE A 41 -12.88 -21.67 -8.20
N VAL A 42 -11.65 -21.98 -7.79
CA VAL A 42 -11.23 -23.34 -7.43
C VAL A 42 -11.29 -23.42 -5.91
N ARG A 43 -12.18 -24.26 -5.37
CA ARG A 43 -12.25 -24.56 -3.94
C ARG A 43 -11.45 -25.81 -3.65
N TYR A 44 -10.49 -25.70 -2.74
CA TYR A 44 -9.78 -26.83 -2.16
C TYR A 44 -10.36 -27.11 -0.77
N ASP A 45 -10.86 -28.33 -0.57
CA ASP A 45 -11.27 -28.81 0.74
C ASP A 45 -10.01 -29.28 1.48
N LEU A 46 -9.34 -28.34 2.16
CA LEU A 46 -8.15 -28.62 2.94
C LEU A 46 -8.52 -29.17 4.32
N THR A 47 -7.88 -30.25 4.74
CA THR A 47 -7.93 -30.74 6.12
C THR A 47 -6.70 -30.32 6.90
N SER A 48 -6.72 -30.45 8.23
CA SER A 48 -5.56 -30.14 9.07
C SER A 48 -4.34 -31.04 8.80
N ALA A 49 -4.54 -32.19 8.15
CA ALA A 49 -3.45 -33.07 7.74
C ALA A 49 -2.68 -32.54 6.51
N ASP A 50 -3.33 -31.72 5.68
CA ASP A 50 -2.77 -31.18 4.45
C ASP A 50 -2.03 -29.86 4.66
N ILE A 51 -2.05 -29.34 5.90
CA ILE A 51 -1.47 -28.05 6.27
C ILE A 51 -0.42 -28.25 7.36
N GLU A 52 0.82 -27.89 7.07
CA GLU A 52 1.92 -27.88 8.01
C GLU A 52 2.15 -26.48 8.57
N TYR A 53 2.26 -26.38 9.89
CA TYR A 53 2.58 -25.13 10.57
C TYR A 53 4.10 -24.97 10.64
N LEU A 54 4.62 -23.94 9.99
CA LEU A 54 6.06 -23.65 9.94
C LEU A 54 6.52 -22.79 11.11
N GLY A 55 5.67 -21.89 11.59
CA GLY A 55 6.00 -21.00 12.69
C GLY A 55 5.19 -19.71 12.69
N GLU A 56 5.54 -18.83 13.63
CA GLU A 56 4.98 -17.49 13.74
C GLU A 56 6.07 -16.42 13.84
N MET A 57 5.72 -15.20 13.45
CA MET A 57 6.58 -14.03 13.58
C MET A 57 5.72 -12.81 13.88
N ASP A 58 6.18 -12.04 14.87
CA ASP A 58 5.63 -10.72 15.13
C ASP A 58 6.33 -9.72 14.20
N ILE A 59 5.54 -8.90 13.52
CA ILE A 59 6.01 -7.85 12.63
C ILE A 59 5.56 -6.49 13.12
N SER A 60 6.35 -5.46 12.86
CA SER A 60 6.04 -4.09 13.29
C SER A 60 6.45 -3.05 12.25
N VAL A 61 5.71 -1.94 12.19
CA VAL A 61 6.06 -0.76 11.39
C VAL A 61 5.77 0.48 12.20
N ALA A 62 6.78 1.31 12.42
CA ALA A 62 6.66 2.60 13.09
C ALA A 62 6.86 3.75 12.10
N TYR A 63 5.95 4.73 12.11
CA TYR A 63 6.06 5.94 11.31
C TYR A 63 5.50 7.15 12.03
N ARG A 64 6.04 8.33 11.69
CA ARG A 64 5.46 9.62 12.08
C ARG A 64 4.65 10.22 10.97
N LYS A 65 3.56 10.87 11.35
CA LYS A 65 2.70 11.64 10.45
C LYS A 65 2.64 13.09 10.92
N TYR A 66 3.16 14.00 10.11
CA TYR A 66 3.15 15.44 10.36
C TYR A 66 2.08 16.13 9.53
N LEU A 67 1.37 17.09 10.12
CA LEU A 67 0.37 17.94 9.44
C LEU A 67 -0.69 17.16 8.65
N GLY A 68 -0.94 15.90 9.00
CA GLY A 68 -1.90 15.05 8.29
C GLY A 68 -1.46 14.50 6.92
N ILE A 69 -0.31 14.89 6.38
CA ILE A 69 0.07 14.58 4.99
C ILE A 69 1.44 13.89 4.92
N PHE A 70 2.46 14.44 5.57
CA PHE A 70 3.83 13.94 5.47
C PHE A 70 4.01 12.71 6.36
N ARG A 71 4.46 11.60 5.76
CA ARG A 71 4.76 10.35 6.50
C ARG A 71 6.25 10.07 6.42
N VAL A 72 6.86 9.79 7.57
CA VAL A 72 8.27 9.40 7.69
C VAL A 72 8.32 8.06 8.41
N PHE A 73 8.83 7.03 7.73
CA PHE A 73 9.06 5.73 8.35
C PHE A 73 10.27 5.81 9.27
N GLU A 74 10.14 5.28 10.48
CA GLU A 74 11.23 5.20 11.44
C GLU A 74 11.78 3.77 11.45
N GLN A 75 10.88 2.79 11.66
CA GLN A 75 11.27 1.40 11.87
C GLN A 75 10.36 0.42 11.14
N ILE A 76 10.93 -0.69 10.67
CA ILE A 76 10.24 -1.88 10.18
C ILE A 76 10.89 -3.07 10.89
N ASN A 77 10.09 -3.91 11.56
CA ASN A 77 10.56 -5.05 12.36
C ASN A 77 11.68 -4.68 13.35
N ASP A 78 11.51 -3.53 14.01
CA ASP A 78 12.45 -2.95 14.96
C ASP A 78 13.83 -2.55 14.38
N GLU A 79 14.00 -2.61 13.05
CA GLU A 79 15.16 -2.09 12.34
C GLU A 79 14.91 -0.67 11.79
N GLU A 80 15.92 0.20 11.86
CA GLU A 80 15.85 1.54 11.28
C GLU A 80 15.82 1.49 9.75
N VAL A 81 14.83 2.17 9.16
CA VAL A 81 14.61 2.08 7.72
C VAL A 81 15.26 3.26 7.02
N SER A 82 16.30 2.98 6.21
CA SER A 82 16.77 3.96 5.25
C SER A 82 15.79 4.07 4.07
N ASN A 83 15.53 5.28 3.58
CA ASN A 83 14.62 5.51 2.45
C ASN A 83 15.07 4.86 1.11
N ARG A 84 16.29 4.31 1.04
CA ARG A 84 16.92 3.79 -0.18
C ARG A 84 16.47 2.39 -0.58
N THR A 85 16.21 1.50 0.37
CA THR A 85 15.85 0.11 0.08
C THR A 85 14.40 -0.14 0.46
N ARG A 86 13.60 -0.59 -0.49
CA ARG A 86 12.15 -0.74 -0.34
C ARG A 86 11.74 -2.15 -0.75
N ASN A 87 12.01 -3.11 0.13
CA ASN A 87 11.53 -4.47 -0.07
C ASN A 87 10.09 -4.57 0.42
N SER A 88 9.23 -5.20 -0.38
CA SER A 88 7.83 -5.43 -0.02
C SER A 88 7.33 -6.67 -0.75
N ILE A 89 6.46 -7.43 -0.11
CA ILE A 89 5.78 -8.54 -0.76
C ILE A 89 4.38 -8.12 -1.21
N SER A 90 3.92 -8.70 -2.31
CA SER A 90 2.52 -8.61 -2.71
C SER A 90 1.83 -9.91 -2.32
N LEU A 91 0.80 -9.81 -1.50
CA LEU A 91 -0.05 -10.94 -1.14
C LEU A 91 -1.25 -10.96 -2.08
N TYR A 92 -1.53 -12.12 -2.64
CA TYR A 92 -2.78 -12.39 -3.36
C TYR A 92 -3.81 -12.94 -2.36
N GLY A 93 -5.09 -12.55 -2.52
CA GLY A 93 -6.15 -12.88 -1.54
C GLY A 93 -6.35 -11.85 -0.43
N ASP A 94 -5.59 -10.74 -0.44
CA ASP A 94 -5.58 -9.68 0.58
C ASP A 94 -6.81 -8.73 0.54
N MET A 95 -7.87 -9.05 -0.22
CA MET A 95 -9.00 -8.13 -0.36
C MET A 95 -9.79 -7.94 0.95
N ASN A 96 -9.67 -8.86 1.91
CA ASN A 96 -10.37 -8.81 3.19
C ASN A 96 -9.47 -9.04 4.42
N LEU A 97 -8.15 -9.14 4.25
CA LEU A 97 -7.26 -9.30 5.40
C LEU A 97 -6.95 -7.93 6.02
N PRO A 98 -6.83 -7.82 7.35
CA PRO A 98 -6.57 -6.54 8.03
C PRO A 98 -5.14 -6.01 7.80
N VAL A 99 -4.37 -6.61 6.89
CA VAL A 99 -2.96 -6.27 6.64
C VAL A 99 -2.91 -5.10 5.68
N GLY A 100 -2.94 -3.90 6.25
CA GLY A 100 -2.77 -2.68 5.47
C GLY A 100 -1.45 -2.66 4.67
N PRO A 101 -1.36 -1.84 3.61
CA PRO A 101 -0.20 -1.79 2.70
C PRO A 101 1.13 -1.45 3.39
N LEU A 102 1.10 -0.90 4.61
CA LEU A 102 2.28 -0.59 5.41
C LEU A 102 2.95 -1.85 5.97
N LEU A 103 2.16 -2.82 6.45
CA LEU A 103 2.67 -4.06 7.02
C LEU A 103 3.25 -5.00 5.95
N ARG A 104 2.84 -4.85 4.69
CA ARG A 104 3.39 -5.64 3.57
C ARG A 104 4.91 -5.49 3.40
N ARG A 105 5.49 -4.38 3.85
CA ARG A 105 6.95 -4.22 3.91
C ARG A 105 7.57 -5.09 4.99
N ALA A 106 7.02 -5.04 6.19
CA ALA A 106 7.45 -5.85 7.32
C ALA A 106 7.26 -7.35 7.08
N MET A 107 6.29 -7.73 6.25
CA MET A 107 6.10 -9.13 5.86
C MET A 107 7.19 -9.69 4.94
N TYR A 108 8.01 -8.85 4.32
CA TYR A 108 9.14 -9.34 3.53
C TYR A 108 10.09 -10.19 4.36
N ASP A 109 10.34 -9.79 5.61
CA ASP A 109 11.24 -10.53 6.51
C ASP A 109 10.62 -11.85 6.98
N VAL A 110 9.29 -11.93 7.05
CA VAL A 110 8.57 -13.19 7.32
C VAL A 110 8.79 -14.18 6.18
N HIS A 111 8.68 -13.73 4.94
CA HIS A 111 8.95 -14.57 3.78
C HIS A 111 10.43 -14.97 3.69
N ALA A 112 11.35 -14.06 4.03
CA ALA A 112 12.78 -14.38 4.09
C ALA A 112 13.10 -15.43 5.17
N ARG A 113 12.35 -15.43 6.28
CA ARG A 113 12.50 -16.41 7.38
C ARG A 113 11.86 -17.76 7.06
N TYR A 114 10.72 -17.76 6.40
CA TYR A 114 9.97 -18.96 6.01
C TYR A 114 9.77 -18.99 4.48
N PRO A 115 10.83 -19.20 3.69
CA PRO A 115 10.74 -19.19 2.23
C PRO A 115 9.88 -20.33 1.67
N GLU A 116 9.74 -21.42 2.42
CA GLU A 116 8.91 -22.58 2.11
C GLU A 116 7.42 -22.42 2.47
N ALA A 117 7.01 -21.27 3.00
CA ALA A 117 5.61 -20.99 3.31
C ALA A 117 4.80 -20.68 2.05
N ASP A 118 3.73 -21.44 1.82
CA ASP A 118 2.77 -21.17 0.75
C ASP A 118 1.78 -20.06 1.14
N PHE A 119 1.45 -19.97 2.43
CA PHE A 119 0.50 -18.99 2.95
C PHE A 119 1.00 -18.30 4.21
N LEU A 120 0.73 -17.00 4.29
CA LEU A 120 0.95 -16.17 5.47
C LEU A 120 -0.40 -15.65 5.95
N ILE A 121 -0.79 -16.02 7.17
CA ILE A 121 -2.07 -15.66 7.74
C ILE A 121 -1.85 -14.69 8.91
N PRO A 122 -2.38 -13.45 8.83
CA PRO A 122 -2.39 -12.53 9.96
C PRO A 122 -3.38 -13.01 11.02
N VAL A 123 -2.91 -13.15 12.26
CA VAL A 123 -3.75 -13.54 13.40
C VAL A 123 -4.48 -12.33 13.97
N TYR A 124 -3.72 -11.26 14.23
CA TYR A 124 -4.25 -10.00 14.72
C TYR A 124 -3.39 -8.85 14.22
N VAL A 125 -3.98 -7.65 14.20
CA VAL A 125 -3.30 -6.39 13.91
C VAL A 125 -3.62 -5.41 15.03
N ILE A 126 -2.58 -4.75 15.54
CA ILE A 126 -2.67 -3.77 16.61
C ILE A 126 -2.14 -2.44 16.06
N ASP A 127 -2.92 -1.38 16.30
CA ASP A 127 -2.56 -0.02 15.94
C ASP A 127 -2.37 0.82 17.21
N GLU A 128 -1.14 1.21 17.49
CA GLU A 128 -0.79 2.12 18.57
C GLU A 128 -0.59 3.52 18.00
N VAL A 129 -1.32 4.50 18.51
CA VAL A 129 -1.27 5.89 18.05
C VAL A 129 -0.92 6.80 19.23
N GLU A 130 0.26 7.41 19.15
CA GLU A 130 0.70 8.43 20.08
C GLU A 130 0.47 9.81 19.45
N MET A 131 -0.30 10.66 20.13
CA MET A 131 -0.58 12.02 19.68
C MET A 131 0.59 12.93 20.03
N LEU A 132 1.04 13.72 19.06
CA LEU A 132 2.10 14.73 19.21
C LEU A 132 1.50 16.13 18.98
N PHE A 133 2.17 17.17 19.46
CA PHE A 133 1.70 18.56 19.35
C PHE A 133 1.34 19.00 17.90
N LEU A 134 2.04 18.49 16.89
CA LEU A 134 1.82 18.80 15.46
C LEU A 134 1.71 17.55 14.57
N GLY A 135 1.41 16.40 15.18
CA GLY A 135 1.40 15.14 14.44
C GLY A 135 0.98 13.96 15.28
N ARG A 136 1.33 12.78 14.80
CA ARG A 136 1.17 11.54 15.55
C ARG A 136 2.28 10.58 15.17
N LYS A 137 2.71 9.79 16.14
CA LYS A 137 3.50 8.59 15.89
C LYS A 137 2.53 7.41 15.87
N VAL A 138 2.70 6.54 14.89
CA VAL A 138 1.87 5.34 14.72
C VAL A 138 2.78 4.14 14.66
N ARG A 139 2.54 3.15 15.52
CA ARG A 139 3.15 1.83 15.47
C ARG A 139 2.07 0.83 15.12
N LYS A 140 2.24 0.14 14.00
CA LYS A 140 1.38 -0.96 13.55
C LYS A 140 2.12 -2.26 13.81
N SER A 141 1.50 -3.18 14.53
CA SER A 141 2.08 -4.48 14.84
C SER A 141 1.12 -5.59 14.40
N ALA A 142 1.64 -6.72 13.95
CA ALA A 142 0.82 -7.87 13.60
C ALA A 142 1.55 -9.17 13.93
N LYS A 143 0.79 -10.20 14.32
CA LYS A 143 1.32 -11.56 14.41
C LYS A 143 0.94 -12.32 13.14
N ILE A 144 1.94 -12.84 12.44
CA ILE A 144 1.77 -13.61 11.21
C ILE A 144 2.13 -15.06 11.49
N LYS A 145 1.27 -15.98 11.05
CA LYS A 145 1.53 -17.41 11.04
C LYS A 145 1.85 -17.88 9.62
N ALA A 146 2.88 -18.69 9.50
CA ALA A 146 3.33 -19.27 8.24
C ALA A 146 2.89 -20.73 8.15
N TYR A 147 2.33 -21.09 7.00
CA TYR A 147 1.84 -22.43 6.71
C TYR A 147 2.36 -22.90 5.35
N LYS A 148 2.56 -24.22 5.27
CA LYS A 148 2.90 -24.93 4.04
C LYS A 148 1.83 -25.95 3.72
N LEU A 149 1.55 -26.11 2.44
CA LEU A 149 0.71 -27.18 1.94
C LEU A 149 1.54 -28.44 1.73
N ASN A 150 1.07 -29.54 2.30
CA ASN A 150 1.57 -30.86 2.02
C ASN A 150 0.57 -31.55 1.09
N ILE A 151 0.62 -31.19 -0.19
CA ILE A 151 -0.16 -31.81 -1.28
C ILE A 151 0.77 -32.64 -2.16
#